data_AF-A0A1I5TAD3-F1
#
_entry.id   AF-A0A1I5TAD3-F1
#
_cell.length_a   1.000
_cell.length_b   1.000
_cell.length_c   1.000
_cell.angle_alpha   90.00
_cell.angle_beta   90.00
_cell.angle_gamma   90.00
#
_symmetry.space_group_name_H-M   'P 1'
#
loop_
_entity.id
_entity.type
_entity.pdbx_description
1 polymer ?
#
loop_
_entity_poly.entity_id
_entity_poly.type
_entity_poly.pdbx_seq_one_letter_code
_entity_poly.pdbx_strand_id
1 'polypeptide(L)'
;MSIEIKLSKYIKESDKARQILSERLGITISSLDFQIALGSVLGYDDHDSTSVLEHEFTAEQMLEKLGNYEFNFPEEIASVTFEHSILPKSVPQRLDEEEIKNKGEIWVIHKNDKDPFPSDPHAHNKATGYKLHLGTGDLYSNKNKPLDKKISKKYLIAIRDKVKNIALPDLLV
;
A
#
# COMPACT_ATOMS: atom_id res chain seq x y z
N MET A 1 -10.11 -6.80 -30.65
CA MET A 1 -8.94 -6.36 -29.87
C MET A 1 -8.51 -7.51 -28.98
N SER A 2 -7.22 -7.83 -28.85
CA SER A 2 -6.79 -8.91 -27.94
C SER A 2 -7.00 -8.49 -26.48
N ILE A 3 -7.16 -9.49 -25.59
CA ILE A 3 -7.43 -9.24 -24.17
C ILE A 3 -6.31 -8.45 -23.49
N GLU A 4 -5.06 -8.65 -23.92
CA GLU A 4 -3.90 -7.91 -23.45
C GLU A 4 -3.97 -6.41 -23.76
N ILE A 5 -4.47 -6.05 -24.96
CA ILE A 5 -4.61 -4.65 -25.37
C ILE A 5 -5.74 -3.99 -24.56
N LYS A 6 -6.87 -4.70 -24.34
CA LYS A 6 -7.97 -4.22 -23.50
C LYS A 6 -7.52 -3.98 -22.06
N LEU A 7 -6.79 -4.93 -21.49
CA LEU A 7 -6.26 -4.82 -20.13
C LEU A 7 -5.27 -3.65 -19.99
N SER A 8 -4.33 -3.52 -20.93
CA SER A 8 -3.37 -2.41 -20.93
C SER A 8 -4.05 -1.04 -21.02
N LYS A 9 -5.06 -0.92 -21.89
CA LYS A 9 -5.88 0.30 -22.00
C LYS A 9 -6.61 0.58 -20.70
N TYR A 10 -7.28 -0.42 -20.11
CA TYR A 10 -7.99 -0.24 -18.85
C TYR A 10 -7.07 0.21 -17.72
N ILE A 11 -5.91 -0.43 -17.54
CA ILE A 11 -4.95 -0.06 -16.49
C ILE A 11 -4.58 1.42 -16.63
N LYS A 12 -4.23 1.85 -17.85
CA LYS A 12 -3.86 3.24 -18.12
C LYS A 12 -5.00 4.23 -17.80
N GLU A 13 -6.20 3.97 -18.30
CA GLU A 13 -7.34 4.88 -18.13
C GLU A 13 -7.87 4.89 -16.68
N SER A 14 -7.92 3.72 -16.04
CA SER A 14 -8.32 3.59 -14.63
C SER A 14 -7.32 4.24 -13.69
N ASP A 15 -6.01 4.13 -13.92
CA ASP A 15 -5.01 4.83 -13.11
C ASP A 15 -5.15 6.35 -13.20
N LYS A 16 -5.40 6.88 -14.40
CA LYS A 16 -5.66 8.32 -14.60
C LYS A 16 -6.92 8.77 -13.85
N ALA A 17 -8.03 8.06 -14.02
CA ALA A 17 -9.30 8.40 -13.34
C ALA A 17 -9.17 8.28 -11.82
N ARG A 18 -8.54 7.22 -11.33
CA ARG A 18 -8.31 6.95 -9.90
C ARG A 18 -7.44 8.03 -9.27
N GLN A 19 -6.40 8.50 -9.96
CA GLN A 19 -5.59 9.62 -9.47
C GLN A 19 -6.42 10.89 -9.31
N ILE A 20 -7.18 11.27 -10.35
CA ILE A 20 -8.04 12.47 -10.33
C ILE A 20 -9.07 12.38 -9.19
N LEU A 21 -9.70 11.22 -9.03
CA LEU A 21 -10.73 11.01 -8.01
C LEU A 21 -10.15 10.98 -6.59
N SER A 22 -8.98 10.35 -6.41
CA SER A 22 -8.25 10.35 -5.13
C SER A 22 -7.86 11.77 -4.71
N GLU A 23 -7.38 12.59 -5.65
CA GLU A 23 -7.03 14.00 -5.40
C GLU A 23 -8.28 14.84 -5.05
N ARG A 24 -9.39 14.62 -5.77
CA ARG A 24 -10.67 15.33 -5.53
C ARG A 24 -11.28 15.00 -4.18
N LEU A 25 -11.22 13.73 -3.76
CA LEU A 25 -11.84 13.25 -2.52
C LEU A 25 -10.89 13.33 -1.31
N GLY A 26 -9.59 13.59 -1.53
CA GLY A 26 -8.60 13.64 -0.46
C GLY A 26 -8.29 12.29 0.18
N ILE A 27 -8.61 11.18 -0.50
CA ILE A 27 -8.43 9.81 -0.01
C ILE A 27 -7.65 8.98 -1.04
N THR A 28 -6.97 7.93 -0.59
CA THR A 28 -6.30 7.00 -1.51
C THR A 28 -7.28 5.91 -1.91
N ILE A 29 -7.61 5.83 -3.21
CA ILE A 29 -8.45 4.75 -3.75
C ILE A 29 -7.53 3.68 -4.34
N SER A 30 -7.68 2.43 -3.91
CA SER A 30 -6.92 1.31 -4.47
C SER A 30 -7.46 0.91 -5.86
N SER A 31 -6.66 0.19 -6.65
CA SER A 31 -7.11 -0.30 -7.97
C SER A 31 -8.33 -1.23 -7.84
N LEU A 32 -8.34 -2.08 -6.80
CA LEU A 32 -9.45 -2.99 -6.52
C LEU A 32 -10.72 -2.23 -6.11
N ASP A 33 -10.62 -1.28 -5.19
CA ASP A 33 -11.78 -0.49 -4.75
C ASP A 33 -12.38 0.30 -5.92
N PHE A 34 -11.53 0.84 -6.80
CA PHE A 34 -11.96 1.53 -8.00
C PHE A 34 -12.69 0.60 -8.97
N GLN A 35 -12.16 -0.61 -9.19
CA GLN A 35 -12.78 -1.63 -10.03
C GLN A 35 -14.14 -2.09 -9.49
N ILE A 36 -14.22 -2.35 -8.18
CA ILE A 36 -15.47 -2.72 -7.49
C ILE A 36 -16.49 -1.59 -7.61
N ALA A 37 -16.09 -0.34 -7.35
CA ALA A 37 -16.98 0.81 -7.47
C ALA A 37 -17.53 0.97 -8.90
N LEU A 38 -16.67 0.84 -9.91
CA LEU A 38 -17.08 0.91 -11.30
C LEU A 38 -18.00 -0.26 -11.67
N GLY A 39 -17.71 -1.47 -11.17
CA GLY A 39 -18.55 -2.64 -11.34
C GLY A 39 -19.95 -2.45 -10.74
N SER A 40 -20.01 -1.93 -9.52
CA SER A 40 -21.26 -1.63 -8.80
C SER A 40 -22.14 -0.64 -9.58
N VAL A 41 -21.58 0.45 -10.11
CA VAL A 41 -22.32 1.43 -10.93
C VAL A 41 -22.87 0.80 -12.22
N LEU A 42 -22.22 -0.24 -12.75
CA LEU A 42 -22.65 -0.98 -13.93
C LEU A 42 -23.62 -2.13 -13.63
N GLY A 43 -23.91 -2.38 -12.35
CA GLY A 43 -24.78 -3.48 -11.90
C GLY A 43 -24.10 -4.84 -11.87
N TYR A 44 -22.76 -4.89 -11.86
CA TYR A 44 -22.02 -6.12 -11.61
C TYR A 44 -21.96 -6.41 -10.12
N ASP A 45 -21.94 -7.69 -9.78
CA ASP A 45 -21.55 -8.10 -8.43
C ASP A 45 -20.03 -7.97 -8.25
N ASP A 46 -19.57 -8.06 -7.00
CA ASP A 46 -18.15 -7.91 -6.66
C ASP A 46 -17.27 -8.98 -7.33
N HIS A 47 -17.83 -10.17 -7.58
CA HIS A 47 -17.14 -11.30 -8.23
C HIS A 47 -16.99 -11.12 -9.74
N ASP A 48 -17.89 -10.37 -10.37
CA ASP A 48 -17.95 -10.08 -11.80
C ASP A 48 -17.37 -8.69 -12.15
N SER A 49 -16.79 -8.00 -11.18
CA SER A 49 -16.15 -6.68 -11.35
C SER A 49 -14.99 -6.68 -12.37
N THR A 50 -14.50 -7.84 -12.79
CA THR A 50 -13.55 -7.97 -13.93
C THR A 50 -14.19 -7.66 -15.29
N SER A 51 -15.51 -7.79 -15.41
CA SER A 51 -16.28 -7.49 -16.63
C SER A 51 -16.28 -6.01 -17.00
N VAL A 52 -15.84 -5.12 -16.10
CA VAL A 52 -15.64 -3.68 -16.41
C VAL A 52 -14.68 -3.47 -17.59
N LEU A 53 -13.75 -4.41 -17.81
CA LEU A 53 -12.78 -4.39 -18.91
C LEU A 53 -13.45 -4.42 -20.28
N GLU A 54 -14.63 -5.04 -20.40
CA GLU A 54 -15.34 -5.19 -21.66
C GLU A 54 -15.94 -3.89 -22.19
N HIS A 55 -16.10 -2.89 -21.32
CA HIS A 55 -16.66 -1.59 -21.70
C HIS A 55 -15.65 -0.63 -22.31
N GLU A 56 -14.35 -0.91 -22.15
CA GLU A 56 -13.26 -0.13 -22.74
C GLU A 56 -13.33 1.40 -22.48
N PHE A 57 -13.87 1.80 -21.32
CA PHE A 57 -14.07 3.21 -20.96
C PHE A 57 -12.77 4.02 -20.97
N THR A 58 -12.89 5.31 -21.29
CA THR A 58 -11.84 6.31 -21.04
C THR A 58 -11.91 6.79 -19.59
N ALA A 59 -10.83 7.43 -19.12
CA ALA A 59 -10.79 8.01 -17.78
C ALA A 59 -11.95 8.99 -17.52
N GLU A 60 -12.32 9.80 -18.52
CA GLU A 60 -13.42 10.76 -18.43
C GLU A 60 -14.77 10.06 -18.23
N GLN A 61 -15.01 8.96 -18.96
CA GLN A 61 -16.24 8.17 -18.83
C GLN A 61 -16.32 7.45 -17.48
N MET A 62 -15.18 6.98 -16.95
CA MET A 62 -15.12 6.39 -15.61
C MET A 62 -15.43 7.44 -14.53
N LEU A 63 -14.86 8.64 -14.65
CA LEU A 63 -15.12 9.76 -13.74
C LEU A 63 -16.58 10.21 -13.77
N GLU A 64 -17.21 10.25 -14.95
CA GLU A 64 -18.62 10.57 -15.10
C GLU A 64 -19.50 9.54 -14.35
N LYS A 65 -19.22 8.26 -14.54
CA LYS A 65 -19.96 7.16 -13.88
C LYS A 65 -19.80 7.18 -12.37
N LEU A 66 -18.59 7.42 -11.89
CA LEU A 66 -18.28 7.48 -10.47
C LEU A 66 -18.56 8.85 -9.83
N GLY A 67 -19.08 9.81 -10.59
CA GLY A 67 -19.23 11.21 -10.15
C GLY A 67 -20.08 11.39 -8.89
N ASN A 68 -21.03 10.47 -8.66
CA ASN A 68 -21.91 10.44 -7.49
C ASN A 68 -21.68 9.19 -6.61
N TYR A 69 -20.62 8.41 -6.86
CA TYR A 69 -20.35 7.22 -6.08
C TYR A 69 -19.71 7.60 -4.74
N GLU A 70 -20.30 7.13 -3.64
CA GLU A 70 -19.78 7.37 -2.30
C GLU A 70 -18.78 6.26 -1.91
N PHE A 71 -17.50 6.62 -1.86
CA PHE A 71 -16.46 5.71 -1.36
C PHE A 71 -16.51 5.64 0.17
N ASN A 72 -17.20 4.64 0.69
CA ASN A 72 -17.29 4.38 2.13
C ASN A 72 -16.19 3.41 2.55
N PHE A 73 -15.04 3.95 2.98
CA PHE A 73 -13.98 3.17 3.59
C PHE A 73 -14.28 2.98 5.08
N PRO A 74 -14.12 1.77 5.65
CA PRO A 74 -14.26 1.58 7.08
C PRO A 74 -13.24 2.45 7.83
N GLU A 75 -13.73 3.26 8.77
CA GLU A 75 -12.87 4.05 9.65
C GLU A 75 -12.25 3.12 10.70
N GLU A 76 -10.93 3.16 10.85
CA GLU A 76 -10.25 2.43 11.94
C GLU A 76 -10.52 3.14 13.28
N ILE A 77 -11.47 2.61 14.06
CA ILE A 77 -11.90 3.22 15.33
C ILE A 77 -10.87 3.01 16.46
N ALA A 78 -10.22 1.85 16.49
CA ALA A 78 -9.19 1.53 17.49
C ALA A 78 -8.32 0.34 17.05
N SER A 79 -7.07 0.33 17.51
CA SER A 79 -6.17 -0.82 17.40
C SER A 79 -5.74 -1.30 18.79
N VAL A 80 -5.72 -2.62 18.98
CA VAL A 80 -5.21 -3.28 20.19
C VAL A 80 -3.86 -3.95 19.89
N THR A 81 -2.94 -3.90 20.84
CA THR A 81 -1.61 -4.51 20.71
C THR A 81 -1.41 -5.53 21.81
N PHE A 82 -0.95 -6.73 21.46
CA PHE A 82 -0.57 -7.77 22.41
C PHE A 82 0.96 -7.92 22.40
N GLU A 83 1.56 -8.20 23.56
CA GLU A 83 3.01 -8.43 23.67
C GLU A 83 3.44 -9.73 22.98
N HIS A 84 2.50 -10.68 22.84
CA HIS A 84 2.70 -11.98 22.22
C HIS A 84 1.51 -12.33 21.31
N SER A 85 1.74 -13.19 20.31
CA SER A 85 0.67 -13.67 19.45
C SER A 85 -0.34 -14.47 20.29
N ILE A 86 -1.61 -14.06 20.23
CA ILE A 86 -2.74 -14.79 20.82
C ILE A 86 -3.27 -15.89 19.88
N LEU A 87 -2.78 -15.94 18.65
CA LEU A 87 -3.19 -16.93 17.66
C LEU A 87 -2.47 -18.27 17.91
N PRO A 88 -3.16 -19.41 17.76
CA PRO A 88 -2.53 -20.73 17.82
C PRO A 88 -1.42 -20.86 16.78
N LYS A 89 -0.35 -21.62 17.10
CA LYS A 89 0.77 -21.87 16.18
C LYS A 89 0.37 -22.57 14.87
N SER A 90 -0.79 -23.22 14.85
CA SER A 90 -1.35 -23.88 13.66
C SER A 90 -1.94 -22.90 12.64
N VAL A 91 -2.17 -21.64 13.03
CA VAL A 91 -2.67 -20.60 12.12
C VAL A 91 -1.51 -20.12 11.25
N PRO A 92 -1.62 -20.19 9.91
CA PRO A 92 -0.61 -19.64 9.01
C PRO A 92 -0.35 -18.16 9.32
N GLN A 93 0.92 -17.79 9.43
CA GLN A 93 1.35 -16.41 9.63
C GLN A 93 2.04 -15.91 8.37
N ARG A 94 1.88 -14.62 8.09
CA ARG A 94 2.70 -13.93 7.09
C ARG A 94 4.13 -13.85 7.59
N LEU A 95 5.07 -14.36 6.79
CA LEU A 95 6.51 -14.40 7.09
C LEU A 95 7.31 -13.39 6.24
N ASP A 96 6.60 -12.64 5.40
CA ASP A 96 7.12 -11.67 4.45
C ASP A 96 7.11 -10.23 5.00
N GLU A 97 6.41 -10.00 6.12
CA GLU A 97 6.37 -8.71 6.81
C GLU A 97 6.42 -8.84 8.34
N GLU A 98 6.99 -7.84 9.02
CA GLU A 98 7.03 -7.75 10.48
C GLU A 98 6.63 -6.34 10.93
N GLU A 99 5.60 -6.18 11.76
CA GLU A 99 5.19 -4.87 12.29
C GLU A 99 5.92 -4.52 13.60
N ILE A 100 6.54 -3.34 13.64
CA ILE A 100 7.27 -2.82 14.80
C ILE A 100 6.61 -1.55 15.30
N LYS A 101 6.18 -1.58 16.57
CA LYS A 101 5.66 -0.39 17.26
C LYS A 101 6.77 0.28 18.07
N ASN A 102 6.96 1.59 17.85
CA ASN A 102 7.93 2.39 18.59
C ASN A 102 7.41 3.80 18.85
N LYS A 103 7.23 4.16 20.13
CA LYS A 103 6.78 5.50 20.58
C LYS A 103 5.54 6.04 19.85
N GLY A 104 4.58 5.16 19.54
CA GLY A 104 3.33 5.53 18.85
C GLY A 104 3.39 5.42 17.32
N GLU A 105 4.57 5.20 16.74
CA GLU A 105 4.70 4.90 15.31
C GLU A 105 4.66 3.39 15.08
N ILE A 106 4.02 2.98 13.99
CA ILE A 106 4.03 1.60 13.50
C ILE A 106 4.85 1.57 12.22
N TRP A 107 5.85 0.71 12.19
CA TRP A 107 6.76 0.50 11.07
C TRP A 107 6.61 -0.93 10.58
N VAL A 108 6.18 -1.13 9.34
CA VAL A 108 6.03 -2.43 8.71
C VAL A 108 7.31 -2.75 7.95
N ILE A 109 8.03 -3.77 8.37
CA ILE A 109 9.27 -4.21 7.74
C ILE A 109 8.93 -5.20 6.65
N HIS A 110 9.28 -4.91 5.41
CA HIS A 110 9.05 -5.82 4.28
C HIS A 110 10.34 -6.58 3.95
N LYS A 111 10.25 -7.91 3.87
CA LYS A 111 11.39 -8.78 3.57
C LYS A 111 11.96 -8.54 2.17
N ASN A 112 11.09 -8.29 1.19
CA ASN A 112 11.42 -7.96 -0.19
C ASN A 112 10.34 -7.03 -0.76
N ASP A 113 10.73 -6.02 -1.53
CA ASP A 113 9.84 -5.41 -2.53
C ASP A 113 10.32 -5.84 -3.91
N LYS A 114 9.39 -6.02 -4.85
CA LYS A 114 9.71 -6.34 -6.25
C LYS A 114 10.27 -5.11 -6.98
N ASP A 115 10.17 -3.93 -6.37
CA ASP A 115 10.69 -2.66 -6.86
C ASP A 115 12.15 -2.44 -6.42
N PRO A 116 13.04 -2.00 -7.33
CA PRO A 116 14.49 -1.96 -7.11
C PRO A 116 14.97 -0.81 -6.21
N PHE A 117 14.09 -0.02 -5.59
CA PHE A 117 14.58 1.09 -4.76
C PHE A 117 13.62 1.57 -3.64
N PRO A 118 14.03 1.47 -2.36
CA PRO A 118 15.18 0.72 -1.86
C PRO A 118 14.95 -0.80 -1.93
N SER A 119 15.89 -1.52 -2.55
CA SER A 119 15.95 -2.99 -2.54
C SER A 119 16.74 -3.49 -1.32
N ASP A 120 16.22 -4.53 -0.66
CA ASP A 120 16.58 -5.14 0.64
C ASP A 120 16.03 -4.41 1.89
N PRO A 121 15.72 -5.16 2.99
CA PRO A 121 14.59 -4.86 3.86
C PRO A 121 14.50 -3.40 4.31
N HIS A 122 13.34 -2.81 4.06
CA HIS A 122 13.01 -1.44 4.41
C HIS A 122 11.74 -1.43 5.26
N ALA A 123 11.54 -0.32 5.97
CA ALA A 123 10.39 -0.14 6.83
C ALA A 123 9.43 0.89 6.25
N HIS A 124 8.13 0.60 6.24
CA HIS A 124 7.07 1.55 5.92
C HIS A 124 6.42 2.07 7.20
N ASN A 125 6.39 3.38 7.39
CA ASN A 125 5.59 3.96 8.45
C ASN A 125 4.10 3.86 8.07
N LYS A 126 3.29 3.19 8.90
CA LYS A 126 1.88 2.91 8.62
C LYS A 126 1.03 4.19 8.51
N ALA A 127 1.37 5.23 9.27
CA ALA A 127 0.60 6.48 9.30
C ALA A 127 0.94 7.42 8.14
N THR A 128 2.21 7.53 7.77
CA THR A 128 2.66 8.50 6.75
C THR A 128 2.97 7.88 5.39
N GLY A 129 3.11 6.56 5.32
CA GLY A 129 3.59 5.84 4.14
C GLY A 129 5.07 6.12 3.81
N TYR A 130 5.82 6.79 4.69
CA TYR A 130 7.25 7.03 4.48
C TYR A 130 8.03 5.74 4.60
N LYS A 131 9.05 5.62 3.76
CA LYS A 131 9.94 4.46 3.71
C LYS A 131 11.25 4.80 4.43
N LEU A 132 11.77 3.85 5.19
CA LEU A 132 13.03 3.96 5.92
C LEU A 132 13.98 2.85 5.47
N HIS A 133 15.18 3.24 5.05
CA HIS A 133 16.25 2.30 4.74
C HIS A 133 16.92 1.80 6.01
N LEU A 134 16.85 0.49 6.29
CA LEU A 134 17.28 -0.08 7.57
C LEU A 134 18.81 -0.18 7.73
N GLY A 135 19.59 -0.05 6.65
CA GLY A 135 21.06 -0.02 6.73
C GLY A 135 21.64 1.38 6.96
N THR A 136 20.95 2.44 6.48
CA THR A 136 21.52 3.81 6.38
C THR A 136 20.71 4.86 7.13
N GLY A 137 19.49 4.54 7.54
CA GLY A 137 18.56 5.47 8.17
C GLY A 137 17.91 6.48 7.23
N ASP A 138 18.10 6.37 5.91
CA ASP A 138 17.52 7.30 4.93
C ASP A 138 16.01 7.19 4.85
N LEU A 139 15.34 8.35 4.75
CA LEU A 139 13.90 8.45 4.58
C LEU A 139 13.53 8.78 3.14
N TYR A 140 12.47 8.12 2.68
CA TYR A 140 11.86 8.32 1.38
C TYR A 140 10.37 8.57 1.55
N SER A 141 9.80 9.37 0.66
CA SER A 141 8.36 9.49 0.52
C SER A 141 7.71 8.18 0.05
N ASN A 142 6.39 8.10 0.18
CA ASN A 142 5.58 7.02 -0.39
C ASN A 142 5.73 6.88 -1.92
N LYS A 143 6.19 7.93 -2.63
CA LYS A 143 6.50 7.94 -4.07
C LYS A 143 7.98 7.65 -4.38
N ASN A 144 8.71 6.99 -3.48
CA ASN A 144 10.13 6.65 -3.60
C ASN A 144 11.09 7.84 -3.79
N LYS A 145 10.65 9.09 -3.53
CA LYS A 145 11.54 10.25 -3.56
C LYS A 145 12.34 10.37 -2.26
N PRO A 146 13.68 10.52 -2.29
CA PRO A 146 14.47 10.77 -1.09
C PRO A 146 14.00 12.07 -0.43
N LEU A 147 13.96 12.08 0.90
CA LEU A 147 13.62 13.27 1.68
C LEU A 147 14.86 14.08 2.10
N ASP A 148 16.06 13.62 1.70
CA ASP A 148 17.37 14.15 2.13
C ASP A 148 17.48 14.29 3.66
N LYS A 149 16.80 13.38 4.37
CA LYS A 149 16.74 13.30 5.83
C LYS A 149 17.03 11.87 6.26
N LYS A 150 17.77 11.75 7.37
CA LYS A 150 18.06 10.48 8.04
C LYS A 150 17.50 10.49 9.45
N ILE A 151 17.06 9.34 9.93
CA ILE A 151 16.78 9.17 11.36
C ILE A 151 18.10 9.07 12.14
N SER A 152 18.07 9.41 13.43
CA SER A 152 19.27 9.24 14.26
C SER A 152 19.68 7.78 14.38
N LYS A 153 20.98 7.50 14.44
CA LYS A 153 21.54 6.15 14.66
C LYS A 153 20.92 5.42 15.86
N LYS A 154 20.64 6.14 16.95
CA LYS A 154 19.95 5.61 18.13
C LYS A 154 18.58 5.03 17.81
N TYR A 155 17.77 5.73 17.00
CA TYR A 155 16.44 5.25 16.62
C TYR A 155 16.50 4.14 15.58
N LEU A 156 17.47 4.20 14.66
CA LEU A 156 17.70 3.13 13.69
C LEU A 156 18.03 1.81 14.40
N ILE A 157 18.96 1.82 15.35
CA ILE A 157 19.30 0.64 16.16
C ILE A 157 18.06 0.13 16.93
N ALA A 158 17.32 1.02 17.58
CA ALA A 158 16.13 0.63 18.33
C ALA A 158 15.02 -0.03 17.48
N ILE A 159 14.90 0.34 16.20
CA ILE A 159 14.01 -0.34 15.25
C ILE A 159 14.60 -1.70 14.85
N ARG A 160 15.89 -1.74 14.49
CA ARG A 160 16.59 -2.96 14.07
C ARG A 160 16.57 -4.05 15.15
N ASP A 161 16.79 -3.70 16.42
CA ASP A 161 16.81 -4.64 17.55
C ASP A 161 15.45 -5.32 17.80
N LYS A 162 14.36 -4.75 17.26
CA LYS A 162 13.01 -5.30 17.37
C LYS A 162 12.66 -6.26 16.24
N VAL A 163 13.42 -6.27 15.14
CA VAL A 163 13.23 -7.19 14.01
C VAL A 163 13.74 -8.57 14.40
N LYS A 164 12.91 -9.61 14.28
CA LYS A 164 13.27 -10.97 14.68
C LYS A 164 13.33 -11.95 13.51
N ASN A 165 12.45 -11.79 12.53
CA ASN A 165 12.20 -12.82 11.52
C ASN A 165 12.77 -12.46 10.14
N ILE A 166 13.20 -11.20 9.96
CA ILE A 166 13.73 -10.69 8.70
C ILE A 166 15.23 -10.41 8.85
N ALA A 167 16.03 -11.01 7.97
CA ALA A 167 17.46 -10.72 7.89
C ALA A 167 17.65 -9.27 7.42
N LEU A 168 18.36 -8.47 8.19
CA LEU A 168 18.55 -7.04 7.91
C LEU A 168 19.86 -6.78 7.15
N PRO A 169 19.92 -5.71 6.35
CA PRO A 169 21.18 -5.26 5.76
C PRO A 169 22.17 -4.81 6.85
N ASP A 170 23.46 -4.83 6.51
CA ASP A 170 24.52 -4.30 7.37
C ASP A 170 24.31 -2.82 7.70
N LEU A 171 24.79 -2.42 8.88
CA LEU A 171 24.72 -1.02 9.31
C LEU A 171 25.84 -0.23 8.64
N LEU A 172 25.47 0.78 7.84
CA LEU A 172 26.40 1.60 7.04
C LEU A 172 26.62 3.01 7.64
N VAL A 173 26.22 3.22 8.90
CA VAL A 173 26.23 4.50 9.63
C VAL A 173 27.03 4.47 10.92
#